data_AF-Q725H5-F1
#
_entry.id   AF-Q725H5-F1
#
_cell.length_a   1.000
_cell.length_b   1.000
_cell.length_c   1.000
_cell.angle_alpha   90.00
_cell.angle_beta   90.00
_cell.angle_gamma   90.00
#
_symmetry.space_group_name_H-M   'P 1'
#
loop_
_entity.id
_entity.type
_entity.pdbx_description
1 polymer ?
#
loop_
_entity_poly.entity_id
_entity_poly.type
_entity_poly.pdbx_seq_one_letter_code
_entity_poly.pdbx_strand_id
1 'polypeptide(L)'
;MPFSFARALSWVSLVLILTSSIVLSVVISNNARETLLRKQQDFAILLAENLNHQIYRRFTLPTLIGFGRVALRQPVQYERLDQVIQSTIHGLHVARLRIYDHSKVVSYSSDRSELGRTDLAPPDTDEALQGDEPSFDIVPGISFWRVMFLLDQEPGSYMLRTIYPLRIENRQSSLDNDGAVMGVLEFTQDITGDLGTVMRFQWLIVLTSLVSSVVLFALLQMFIRRAERIFAERVQEKQRLERELHQHEKLASMGRVIASIAHEIRNPLGIIRSSAELLLKRAANGGGSGGGGSNGSGGISGSNGSGGSNGNRASNGDAMSRRILEAIYDESMRLSQTVNDFLDYARPRKPREDAVEVGLVLDQVLTFLEPELERRGVTIARDTAADLWTTGDKDLLYRAFYNIMVNGVQAMDGPGGITMQGRALPDDGVVEVSFRDSGPGFDQNTRAKLLDPFFTTKENGTGLGLPIVNSIVTSHGGTLQLDNAPEGGAIVTVRLPAVQNGRTPTQP
;
A
#
# COMPACT_ATOMS: atom_id res chain seq x y z
N MET A 1 -1.93 5.06 -2.53
CA MET A 1 -1.56 6.27 -1.75
C MET A 1 -2.54 6.70 -0.64
N PRO A 2 -3.81 6.25 -0.48
CA PRO A 2 -4.68 6.77 0.59
C PRO A 2 -4.55 6.07 1.97
N PHE A 3 -3.90 4.90 2.06
CA PHE A 3 -3.94 4.07 3.28
C PHE A 3 -2.90 4.42 4.36
N SER A 4 -1.78 5.07 4.00
CA SER A 4 -0.82 5.57 4.99
C SER A 4 -1.44 6.68 5.86
N PHE A 5 -2.31 7.50 5.28
CA PHE A 5 -3.02 8.57 5.98
C PHE A 5 -3.97 8.03 7.06
N ALA A 6 -4.71 6.95 6.79
CA ALA A 6 -5.63 6.36 7.77
C ALA A 6 -4.89 5.80 9.00
N ARG A 7 -3.75 5.13 8.78
CA ARG A 7 -2.91 4.64 9.88
C ARG A 7 -2.28 5.80 10.66
N ALA A 8 -1.74 6.81 9.97
CA ALA A 8 -1.21 8.00 10.62
C ALA A 8 -2.29 8.71 11.46
N LEU A 9 -3.50 8.85 10.93
CA LEU A 9 -4.64 9.46 11.62
C LEU A 9 -5.02 8.67 12.89
N SER A 10 -4.95 7.33 12.86
CA SER A 10 -5.20 6.50 14.05
C SER A 10 -4.19 6.70 15.18
N TRP A 11 -2.92 6.91 14.83
CA TRP A 11 -1.87 7.16 15.82
C TRP A 11 -1.99 8.59 16.36
N VAL A 12 -2.30 9.56 15.51
CA VAL A 12 -2.57 10.95 15.92
C VAL A 12 -3.78 11.01 16.85
N SER A 13 -4.87 10.31 16.55
CA SER A 13 -6.05 10.30 17.42
C SER A 13 -5.78 9.62 18.76
N LEU A 14 -5.01 8.51 18.77
CA LEU A 14 -4.58 7.87 20.02
C LEU A 14 -3.76 8.83 20.88
N VAL A 15 -2.74 9.47 20.29
CA VAL A 15 -1.90 10.44 21.01
C VAL A 15 -2.74 11.60 21.53
N LEU A 16 -3.66 12.14 20.72
CA LEU A 16 -4.52 13.26 21.10
C LEU A 16 -5.49 12.91 22.25
N ILE A 17 -6.07 11.72 22.24
CA ILE A 17 -6.97 11.26 23.31
C ILE A 17 -6.19 11.02 24.60
N LEU A 18 -5.02 10.41 24.50
CA LEU A 18 -4.19 10.09 25.65
C LEU A 18 -3.64 11.38 26.28
N THR A 19 -3.18 12.34 25.48
CA THR A 19 -2.74 13.65 25.99
C THR A 19 -3.89 14.45 26.59
N SER A 20 -5.02 14.54 25.91
CA SER A 20 -6.22 15.23 26.41
C SER A 20 -6.68 14.64 27.74
N SER A 21 -6.68 13.31 27.86
CA SER A 21 -7.07 12.66 29.10
C SER A 21 -6.08 12.87 30.23
N ILE A 22 -4.77 12.87 29.96
CA ILE A 22 -3.77 13.17 30.98
C ILE A 22 -3.97 14.59 31.48
N VAL A 23 -4.14 15.55 30.56
CA VAL A 23 -4.40 16.96 30.90
C VAL A 23 -5.67 17.08 31.76
N LEU A 24 -6.76 16.46 31.34
CA LEU A 24 -8.02 16.49 32.09
C LEU A 24 -7.87 15.88 33.49
N SER A 25 -7.16 14.75 33.60
CA SER A 25 -6.90 14.09 34.88
C SER A 25 -6.09 14.97 35.84
N VAL A 26 -5.04 15.63 35.33
CA VAL A 26 -4.21 16.57 36.11
C VAL A 26 -5.03 17.77 36.57
N VAL A 27 -5.85 18.35 35.69
CA VAL A 27 -6.71 19.49 36.03
C VAL A 27 -7.73 19.12 37.11
N ILE A 28 -8.42 17.98 36.98
CA ILE A 28 -9.39 17.52 37.96
C ILE A 28 -8.71 17.23 39.31
N SER A 29 -7.57 16.56 39.31
CA SER A 29 -6.84 16.23 40.54
C SER A 29 -6.33 17.47 41.26
N ASN A 30 -5.75 18.43 40.54
CA ASN A 30 -5.28 19.69 41.13
C ASN A 30 -6.44 20.48 41.75
N ASN A 31 -7.57 20.58 41.04
CA ASN A 31 -8.75 21.28 41.56
C ASN A 31 -9.33 20.57 42.81
N ALA A 32 -9.39 19.24 42.80
CA ALA A 32 -9.84 18.46 43.95
C ALA A 32 -8.90 18.62 45.15
N ARG A 33 -7.59 18.61 44.92
CA ARG A 33 -6.57 18.84 45.94
C ARG A 33 -6.68 20.24 46.54
N GLU A 34 -6.77 21.28 45.71
CA GLU A 34 -6.95 22.67 46.19
C GLU A 34 -8.23 22.83 47.01
N THR A 35 -9.34 22.26 46.53
CA THR A 35 -10.62 22.31 47.24
C THR A 35 -10.53 21.60 48.59
N LEU A 36 -9.88 20.44 48.64
CA LEU A 36 -9.67 19.71 49.89
C LEU A 36 -8.78 20.51 50.87
N LEU A 37 -7.67 21.08 50.38
CA LEU A 37 -6.77 21.88 51.19
C LEU A 37 -7.47 23.10 51.78
N ARG A 38 -8.26 23.82 50.98
CA ARG A 38 -9.06 24.95 51.48
C ARG A 38 -10.03 24.52 52.58
N LYS A 39 -10.74 23.40 52.39
CA LYS A 39 -11.63 22.86 53.44
C LYS A 39 -10.89 22.50 54.73
N GLN A 40 -9.68 21.94 54.62
CA GLN A 40 -8.85 21.62 55.78
C GLN A 40 -8.34 22.89 56.47
N GLN A 41 -7.97 23.92 55.70
CA GLN A 41 -7.60 25.25 56.24
C GLN A 41 -8.78 25.91 56.96
N ASP A 42 -9.97 25.93 56.37
CA ASP A 42 -11.18 26.48 57.00
C ASP A 42 -11.49 25.76 58.32
N PHE A 43 -11.38 24.42 58.34
CA PHE A 43 -11.56 23.64 59.55
C PHE A 43 -10.50 23.96 60.61
N ALA A 44 -9.24 24.13 60.20
CA ALA A 44 -8.15 24.50 61.08
C ALA A 44 -8.37 25.90 61.70
N ILE A 45 -8.88 26.87 60.94
CA ILE A 45 -9.26 28.20 61.47
C ILE A 45 -10.33 28.06 62.55
N LEU A 46 -11.42 27.33 62.27
CA LEU A 46 -12.50 27.12 63.22
C LEU A 46 -12.03 26.42 64.50
N LEU A 47 -11.14 25.44 64.36
CA LEU A 47 -10.51 24.76 65.49
C LEU A 47 -9.65 25.73 66.30
N ALA A 48 -8.84 26.56 65.64
CA ALA A 48 -7.99 27.54 66.29
C ALA A 48 -8.80 28.62 67.02
N GLU A 49 -9.89 29.10 66.43
CA GLU A 49 -10.83 30.03 67.04
C GLU A 49 -11.50 29.42 68.29
N ASN A 50 -11.97 28.18 68.18
CA ASN A 50 -12.55 27.47 69.33
C ASN A 50 -11.50 27.26 70.43
N LEU A 51 -10.27 26.86 70.09
CA LEU A 51 -9.17 26.74 71.05
C LEU A 51 -8.86 28.07 71.71
N ASN A 52 -8.74 29.16 70.95
CA ASN A 52 -8.51 30.51 71.48
C ASN A 52 -9.60 30.88 72.49
N HIS A 53 -10.87 30.63 72.14
CA HIS A 53 -12.01 30.88 73.02
C HIS A 53 -11.98 30.03 74.31
N GLN A 54 -11.74 28.72 74.21
CA GLN A 54 -11.69 27.84 75.38
C GLN A 54 -10.50 28.16 76.28
N ILE A 55 -9.32 28.40 75.70
CA ILE A 55 -8.11 28.79 76.43
C ILE A 55 -8.37 30.09 77.18
N TYR A 56 -8.91 31.11 76.51
CA TYR A 56 -9.18 32.38 77.15
C TYR A 56 -10.19 32.26 78.31
N ARG A 57 -11.34 31.63 78.08
CA ARG A 57 -12.44 31.57 79.06
C ARG A 57 -12.21 30.59 80.20
N ARG A 58 -11.63 29.42 79.92
CA ARG A 58 -11.47 28.34 80.91
C ARG A 58 -10.10 28.35 81.59
N PHE A 59 -9.11 28.99 80.99
CA PHE A 59 -7.76 29.05 81.54
C PHE A 59 -7.28 30.49 81.79
N THR A 60 -7.14 31.33 80.77
CA THR A 60 -6.48 32.64 80.87
C THR A 60 -7.20 33.56 81.85
N LEU A 61 -8.50 33.79 81.68
CA LEU A 61 -9.27 34.72 82.50
C LEU A 61 -9.34 34.29 83.98
N PRO A 62 -9.71 33.04 84.33
CA PRO A 62 -9.68 32.58 85.72
C PRO A 62 -8.27 32.64 86.35
N THR A 63 -7.23 32.39 85.56
CA THR A 63 -5.85 32.41 86.05
C THR A 63 -5.36 33.83 86.31
N LEU A 64 -5.69 34.79 85.45
CA LEU A 64 -5.40 36.20 85.68
C LEU A 64 -6.12 36.73 86.93
N ILE A 65 -7.39 36.38 87.12
CA ILE A 65 -8.16 36.79 88.31
C ILE A 65 -7.61 36.13 89.59
N GLY A 66 -7.24 34.85 89.54
CA GLY A 66 -6.81 34.09 90.72
C GLY A 66 -5.34 34.28 91.10
N PHE A 67 -4.44 34.40 90.12
CA PHE A 67 -2.98 34.42 90.34
C PHE A 67 -2.32 35.74 89.90
N GLY A 68 -3.06 36.66 89.26
CA GLY A 68 -2.56 37.96 88.79
C GLY A 68 -1.71 37.89 87.50
N ARG A 69 -1.20 36.71 87.13
CA ARG A 69 -0.41 36.49 85.91
C ARG A 69 -0.51 35.05 85.43
N VAL A 70 -0.33 34.86 84.11
CA VAL A 70 -0.15 33.54 83.50
C VAL A 70 1.34 33.17 83.59
N ALA A 71 1.64 32.04 84.23
CA ALA A 71 3.00 31.52 84.40
C ALA A 71 2.98 29.99 84.27
N LEU A 72 3.08 29.50 83.03
CA LEU A 72 3.00 28.07 82.71
C LEU A 72 4.17 27.21 83.24
N ARG A 73 5.19 27.84 83.83
CA ARG A 73 6.21 27.17 84.64
C ARG A 73 5.65 26.62 85.96
N GLN A 74 4.49 27.10 86.41
CA GLN A 74 3.80 26.56 87.58
C GLN A 74 3.03 25.29 87.18
N PRO A 75 3.31 24.13 87.82
CA PRO A 75 2.67 22.85 87.45
C PRO A 75 1.14 22.90 87.44
N VAL A 76 0.54 23.60 88.42
CA VAL A 76 -0.92 23.72 88.55
C VAL A 76 -1.55 24.49 87.38
N GLN A 77 -0.89 25.54 86.88
CA GLN A 77 -1.41 26.27 85.73
C GLN A 77 -1.26 25.45 84.44
N TYR A 78 -0.14 24.74 84.30
CA TYR A 78 0.11 23.85 83.17
C TYR A 78 -0.96 22.77 83.06
N GLU A 79 -1.24 22.03 84.15
CA GLU A 79 -2.23 20.95 84.16
C GLU A 79 -3.64 21.44 83.80
N ARG A 80 -4.01 22.66 84.23
CA ARG A 80 -5.29 23.27 83.85
C ARG A 80 -5.36 23.60 82.36
N LEU A 81 -4.31 24.19 81.80
CA LEU A 81 -4.25 24.48 80.37
C LEU A 81 -4.26 23.19 79.54
N ASP A 82 -3.45 22.20 79.95
CA ASP A 82 -3.40 20.87 79.33
C ASP A 82 -4.78 20.23 79.32
N GLN A 83 -5.52 20.24 80.43
CA GLN A 83 -6.88 19.71 80.48
C GLN A 83 -7.85 20.45 79.54
N VAL A 84 -7.76 21.78 79.44
CA VAL A 84 -8.59 22.57 78.51
C VAL A 84 -8.27 22.19 77.07
N ILE A 85 -6.98 22.16 76.70
CA ILE A 85 -6.55 21.83 75.34
C ILE A 85 -6.94 20.40 74.99
N GLN A 86 -6.58 19.42 75.81
CA GLN A 86 -6.89 17.99 75.59
C GLN A 86 -8.40 17.76 75.45
N SER A 87 -9.23 18.39 76.30
CA SER A 87 -10.69 18.26 76.19
C SER A 87 -11.27 18.89 74.93
N THR A 88 -10.59 19.89 74.36
CA THR A 88 -11.04 20.60 73.16
C THR A 88 -10.59 19.90 71.87
N ILE A 89 -9.39 19.31 71.87
CA ILE A 89 -8.87 18.56 70.71
C ILE A 89 -9.29 17.08 70.72
N HIS A 90 -9.95 16.62 71.78
CA HIS A 90 -10.39 15.23 71.89
C HIS A 90 -11.31 14.85 70.72
N GLY A 91 -10.97 13.76 70.02
CA GLY A 91 -11.71 13.31 68.83
C GLY A 91 -11.38 14.05 67.54
N LEU A 92 -10.44 15.01 67.56
CA LEU A 92 -9.93 15.71 66.39
C LEU A 92 -8.55 15.15 65.99
N HIS A 93 -8.24 15.18 64.69
CA HIS A 93 -6.99 14.66 64.14
C HIS A 93 -5.81 15.64 64.30
N VAL A 94 -5.53 16.07 65.54
CA VAL A 94 -4.38 16.92 65.87
C VAL A 94 -3.23 16.06 66.36
N ALA A 95 -2.13 16.02 65.59
CA ALA A 95 -0.96 15.20 65.92
C ALA A 95 -0.01 15.87 66.92
N ARG A 96 0.14 17.20 66.83
CA ARG A 96 0.99 18.00 67.72
C ARG A 96 0.39 19.38 67.88
N LEU A 97 0.52 19.96 69.07
CA LEU A 97 0.10 21.33 69.38
C LEU A 97 1.13 22.00 70.28
N ARG A 98 1.45 23.25 70.00
CA ARG A 98 2.35 24.11 70.77
C ARG A 98 1.77 25.50 70.92
N ILE A 99 2.09 26.16 72.02
CA ILE A 99 1.79 27.57 72.23
C ILE A 99 3.07 28.32 72.54
N TYR A 100 3.38 29.33 71.75
CA TYR A 100 4.52 30.21 71.93
C TYR A 100 4.09 31.49 72.63
N ASP A 101 4.91 31.97 73.56
CA ASP A 101 4.77 33.33 74.09
C ASP A 101 5.35 34.38 73.13
N HIS A 102 5.26 35.66 73.49
CA HIS A 102 5.83 36.76 72.71
C HIS A 102 7.36 36.68 72.53
N SER A 103 8.06 35.88 73.33
CA SER A 103 9.50 35.66 73.23
C SER A 103 9.85 34.41 72.41
N LYS A 104 8.87 33.80 71.72
CA LYS A 104 9.00 32.55 70.95
C LYS A 104 9.38 31.34 71.81
N VAL A 105 9.20 31.42 73.12
CA VAL A 105 9.45 30.30 74.02
C VAL A 105 8.23 29.39 73.97
N VAL A 106 8.45 28.08 73.83
CA VAL A 106 7.39 27.08 73.96
C VAL A 106 6.83 27.13 75.38
N SER A 107 5.67 27.76 75.51
CA SER A 107 4.96 27.96 76.77
C SER A 107 4.05 26.79 77.12
N TYR A 108 3.55 26.08 76.10
CA TYR A 108 2.84 24.81 76.19
C TYR A 108 3.20 23.91 74.99
N SER A 109 3.27 22.60 75.19
CA SER A 109 3.36 21.61 74.10
C SER A 109 2.67 20.31 74.51
N SER A 110 2.06 19.62 73.56
CA SER A 110 1.59 18.23 73.75
C SER A 110 2.74 17.28 74.13
N ASP A 111 3.99 17.62 73.77
CA ASP A 111 5.20 16.94 74.23
C ASP A 111 5.91 17.80 75.29
N ARG A 112 5.87 17.34 76.55
CA ARG A 112 6.44 18.06 77.70
C ARG A 112 7.96 18.28 77.57
N SER A 113 8.67 17.50 76.76
CA SER A 113 10.11 17.66 76.55
C SER A 113 10.47 18.93 75.77
N GLU A 114 9.50 19.56 75.11
CA GLU A 114 9.71 20.76 74.29
C GLU A 114 9.55 22.06 75.07
N LEU A 115 9.07 22.01 76.32
CA LEU A 115 8.77 23.19 77.13
C LEU A 115 10.02 24.04 77.38
N GLY A 116 9.89 25.35 77.18
CA GLY A 116 10.98 26.30 77.40
C GLY A 116 12.00 26.41 76.26
N ARG A 117 11.86 25.60 75.19
CA ARG A 117 12.70 25.71 74.00
C ARG A 117 12.34 26.93 73.16
N THR A 118 13.32 27.51 72.48
CA THR A 118 13.17 28.68 71.59
C THR A 118 13.54 28.36 70.14
N ASP A 119 14.14 27.21 69.88
CA ASP A 119 14.65 26.78 68.57
C ASP A 119 13.59 26.06 67.70
N LEU A 120 12.37 25.93 68.22
CA LEU A 120 11.27 25.20 67.57
C LEU A 120 10.25 26.10 66.87
N ALA A 121 10.30 27.42 67.10
CA ALA A 121 9.34 28.36 66.53
C ALA A 121 9.47 28.42 64.99
N PRO A 122 8.38 28.20 64.23
CA PRO A 122 8.37 28.36 62.78
C PRO A 122 8.72 29.79 62.33
N PRO A 123 9.20 30.00 61.10
CA PRO A 123 9.52 31.33 60.57
C PRO A 123 8.36 32.33 60.68
N ASP A 124 7.13 31.89 60.36
CA ASP A 124 5.93 32.73 60.33
C ASP A 124 5.39 33.09 61.73
N THR A 125 6.05 32.65 62.80
CA THR A 125 5.64 32.99 64.19
C THR A 125 5.70 34.50 64.43
N ASP A 126 6.65 35.21 63.81
CA ASP A 126 6.80 36.66 63.95
C ASP A 126 5.63 37.44 63.37
N GLU A 127 5.12 37.00 62.22
CA GLU A 127 3.97 37.58 61.52
C GLU A 127 2.70 37.34 62.34
N ALA A 128 2.50 36.10 62.82
CA ALA A 128 1.39 35.78 63.72
C ALA A 128 1.43 36.59 65.03
N LEU A 129 2.61 36.85 65.61
CA LEU A 129 2.74 37.69 66.81
C LEU A 129 2.38 39.17 66.57
N GLN A 130 2.55 39.66 65.35
CA GLN A 130 2.17 41.02 64.94
C GLN A 130 0.66 41.17 64.71
N GLY A 131 -0.07 40.05 64.73
CA GLY A 131 -1.52 40.02 64.52
C GLY A 131 -1.91 39.77 63.07
N ASP A 132 -1.01 39.25 62.23
CA ASP A 132 -1.34 38.88 60.86
C ASP A 132 -2.30 37.68 60.78
N GLU A 133 -2.80 37.40 59.58
CA GLU A 133 -3.73 36.28 59.31
C GLU A 133 -3.07 34.91 59.61
N PRO A 134 -3.87 33.87 59.87
CA PRO A 134 -3.35 32.52 60.07
C PRO A 134 -2.53 32.02 58.88
N SER A 135 -1.37 31.40 59.15
CA SER A 135 -0.52 30.78 58.13
C SER A 135 -0.70 29.25 58.08
N PHE A 136 -0.53 28.67 56.89
CA PHE A 136 -0.69 27.24 56.63
C PHE A 136 0.46 26.70 55.79
N ASP A 137 1.12 25.66 56.30
CA ASP A 137 2.20 24.97 55.60
C ASP A 137 1.94 23.47 55.49
N ILE A 138 2.26 22.89 54.35
CA ILE A 138 2.34 21.44 54.22
C ILE A 138 3.76 21.00 54.55
N VAL A 139 3.93 20.28 55.65
CA VAL A 139 5.20 19.70 56.05
C VAL A 139 5.28 18.27 55.49
N PRO A 140 6.13 18.00 54.49
CA PRO A 140 6.31 16.65 53.97
C PRO A 140 7.07 15.80 54.99
N GLY A 141 6.48 14.68 55.41
CA GLY A 141 7.12 13.71 56.31
C GLY A 141 8.19 12.85 55.62
N ILE A 142 8.16 12.79 54.28
CA ILE A 142 9.01 11.91 53.45
C ILE A 142 9.39 12.64 52.14
N SER A 143 10.50 12.25 51.51
CA SER A 143 10.94 12.80 50.20
C SER A 143 9.88 12.65 49.10
N PHE A 144 9.69 13.72 48.32
CA PHE A 144 8.73 13.84 47.21
C PHE A 144 8.71 12.64 46.25
N TRP A 145 9.89 12.17 45.83
CA TRP A 145 10.01 11.05 44.87
C TRP A 145 9.49 9.72 45.43
N ARG A 146 9.55 9.52 46.74
CA ARG A 146 9.10 8.28 47.39
C ARG A 146 7.57 8.20 47.44
N VAL A 147 6.92 9.34 47.64
CA VAL A 147 5.46 9.44 47.75
C VAL A 147 4.74 9.30 46.41
N MET A 148 5.39 9.67 45.30
CA MET A 148 4.82 9.55 43.94
C MET A 148 4.61 8.09 43.49
N PHE A 149 5.43 7.15 43.97
CA PHE A 149 5.46 5.76 43.47
C PHE A 149 4.97 4.70 44.49
N LEU A 150 4.75 5.05 45.76
CA LEU A 150 4.17 4.15 46.76
C LEU A 150 2.64 4.14 46.65
N LEU A 151 2.06 2.97 46.38
CA LEU A 151 0.60 2.76 46.34
C LEU A 151 -0.06 2.86 47.73
N ASP A 152 0.73 2.77 48.80
CA ASP A 152 0.26 2.86 50.18
C ASP A 152 1.03 3.99 50.88
N GLN A 153 0.32 5.03 51.33
CA GLN A 153 0.92 6.19 51.98
C GLN A 153 0.99 5.95 53.49
N GLU A 154 2.19 6.00 54.07
CA GLU A 154 2.35 5.87 55.52
C GLU A 154 1.71 7.06 56.24
N PRO A 155 1.02 6.85 57.39
CA PRO A 155 0.48 7.93 58.20
C PRO A 155 1.53 9.01 58.50
N GLY A 156 1.15 10.29 58.44
CA GLY A 156 2.05 11.43 58.64
C GLY A 156 2.89 11.85 57.43
N SER A 157 2.64 11.30 56.23
CA SER A 157 3.34 11.71 55.00
C SER A 157 3.05 13.17 54.62
N TYR A 158 1.83 13.64 54.86
CA TYR A 158 1.41 15.02 54.63
C TYR A 158 0.78 15.59 55.89
N MET A 159 1.51 16.51 56.53
CA MET A 159 1.05 17.21 57.72
C MET A 159 0.69 18.65 57.36
N LEU A 160 -0.54 19.06 57.66
CA LEU A 160 -0.94 20.46 57.58
C LEU A 160 -0.57 21.14 58.89
N ARG A 161 0.40 22.04 58.86
CA ARG A 161 0.77 22.91 59.98
C ARG A 161 -0.04 24.19 59.89
N THR A 162 -0.67 24.56 60.99
CA THR A 162 -1.42 25.81 61.14
C THR A 162 -0.76 26.65 62.22
N ILE A 163 -0.55 27.93 61.91
CA ILE A 163 -0.01 28.95 62.82
C ILE A 163 -1.10 30.00 63.00
N TYR A 164 -1.55 30.20 64.24
CA TYR A 164 -2.69 31.05 64.54
C TYR A 164 -2.39 32.01 65.70
N PRO A 165 -2.69 33.31 65.58
CA PRO A 165 -2.51 34.28 66.67
C PRO A 165 -3.55 34.07 67.77
N LEU A 166 -3.12 33.73 68.99
CA LEU A 166 -4.01 33.68 70.16
C LEU A 166 -4.33 35.11 70.60
N ARG A 167 -5.61 35.46 70.70
CA ARG A 167 -6.06 36.84 70.93
C ARG A 167 -6.98 36.93 72.14
N ILE A 168 -6.89 38.04 72.87
CA ILE A 168 -7.82 38.35 73.97
C ILE A 168 -9.22 38.56 73.39
N GLU A 169 -10.22 37.83 73.90
CA GLU A 169 -11.62 37.99 73.48
C GLU A 169 -12.21 39.27 74.11
N ASN A 170 -12.43 40.30 73.30
CA ASN A 170 -13.11 41.54 73.72
C ASN A 170 -14.64 41.35 73.69
N ARG A 171 -15.29 41.62 74.82
CA ARG A 171 -16.70 41.31 75.08
C ARG A 171 -17.71 42.16 74.28
N GLN A 172 -17.26 43.16 73.52
CA GLN A 172 -18.12 44.24 72.99
C GLN A 172 -18.14 44.38 71.46
N SER A 173 -17.26 43.70 70.73
CA SER A 173 -17.17 43.83 69.26
C SER A 173 -16.84 42.48 68.62
N SER A 174 -17.86 41.66 68.41
CA SER A 174 -17.76 40.36 67.71
C SER A 174 -17.42 40.47 66.21
N LEU A 175 -17.08 41.66 65.72
CA LEU A 175 -16.91 41.97 64.29
C LEU A 175 -15.55 42.61 63.97
N ASP A 176 -14.75 43.03 64.96
CA ASP A 176 -13.41 43.60 64.74
C ASP A 176 -12.32 42.71 65.33
N ASN A 177 -11.41 42.30 64.46
CA ASN A 177 -10.28 41.40 64.71
C ASN A 177 -9.12 42.16 65.43
N ASP A 178 -9.41 42.92 66.48
CA ASP A 178 -8.52 43.95 67.05
C ASP A 178 -8.10 43.67 68.52
N GLY A 179 -8.26 42.42 68.97
CA GLY A 179 -7.82 41.98 70.30
C GLY A 179 -6.30 41.78 70.37
N ALA A 180 -5.66 42.24 71.44
CA ALA A 180 -4.22 42.06 71.63
C ALA A 180 -3.83 40.57 71.57
N VAL A 181 -2.79 40.26 70.79
CA VAL A 181 -2.22 38.91 70.68
C VAL A 181 -1.56 38.55 72.01
N MET A 182 -1.86 37.38 72.57
CA MET A 182 -1.26 36.83 73.80
C MET A 182 -0.09 35.89 73.51
N GLY A 183 -0.05 35.33 72.31
CA GLY A 183 0.89 34.30 71.90
C GLY A 183 0.48 33.69 70.56
N VAL A 184 1.18 32.64 70.15
CA VAL A 184 0.91 31.94 68.88
C VAL A 184 0.61 30.48 69.15
N LEU A 185 -0.49 30.00 68.58
CA LEU A 185 -0.87 28.60 68.56
C LEU A 185 -0.33 27.96 67.28
N GLU A 186 0.47 26.91 67.42
CA GLU A 186 0.88 26.02 66.32
C GLU A 186 0.24 24.66 66.53
N PHE A 187 -0.37 24.09 65.51
CA PHE A 187 -0.72 22.66 65.52
C PHE A 187 -0.57 22.02 64.15
N THR A 188 -0.37 20.70 64.14
CA THR A 188 -0.22 19.91 62.92
C THR A 188 -1.31 18.85 62.82
N GLN A 189 -1.96 18.74 61.66
CA GLN A 189 -2.98 17.74 61.36
C GLN A 189 -2.47 16.77 60.30
N ASP A 190 -2.80 15.49 60.44
CA ASP A 190 -2.48 14.49 59.41
C ASP A 190 -3.57 14.51 58.33
N ILE A 191 -3.21 15.00 57.14
CA ILE A 191 -4.10 15.06 55.96
C ILE A 191 -3.75 13.98 54.92
N THR A 192 -2.90 13.01 55.29
CA THR A 192 -2.41 11.96 54.40
C THR A 192 -3.55 11.11 53.82
N GLY A 193 -4.50 10.69 54.66
CA GLY A 193 -5.62 9.85 54.21
C GLY A 193 -6.52 10.53 53.18
N ASP A 194 -6.79 11.82 53.37
CA ASP A 194 -7.64 12.61 52.48
C ASP A 194 -6.95 12.87 51.14
N LEU A 195 -5.68 13.29 51.17
CA LEU A 195 -4.87 13.49 49.96
C LEU A 195 -4.64 12.17 49.22
N GLY A 196 -4.41 11.07 49.94
CA GLY A 196 -4.28 9.73 49.38
C GLY A 196 -5.56 9.26 48.68
N THR A 197 -6.73 9.68 49.15
CA THR A 197 -8.01 9.41 48.48
C THR A 197 -8.11 10.14 47.15
N VAL A 198 -7.74 11.43 47.09
CA VAL A 198 -7.66 12.19 45.84
C VAL A 198 -6.68 11.55 44.85
N MET A 199 -5.50 11.14 45.32
CA MET A 199 -4.49 10.47 44.49
C MET A 199 -4.98 9.12 43.94
N ARG A 200 -5.67 8.30 44.75
CA ARG A 200 -6.26 7.02 44.28
C ARG A 200 -7.32 7.26 43.20
N PHE A 201 -8.18 8.28 43.36
CA PHE A 201 -9.13 8.67 42.32
C PHE A 201 -8.43 9.12 41.03
N GLN A 202 -7.34 9.89 41.13
CA GLN A 202 -6.55 10.28 39.97
C GLN A 202 -6.00 9.05 39.22
N TRP A 203 -5.40 8.10 39.93
CA TRP A 203 -4.90 6.86 39.33
C TRP A 203 -6.01 6.04 38.67
N LEU A 204 -7.19 5.96 39.29
CA LEU A 204 -8.35 5.28 38.71
C LEU A 204 -8.83 5.97 37.41
N ILE A 205 -8.85 7.30 37.36
CA ILE A 205 -9.19 8.07 36.15
C ILE A 205 -8.15 7.82 35.05
N VAL A 206 -6.85 7.85 35.36
CA VAL A 206 -5.77 7.59 34.39
C VAL A 206 -5.88 6.17 33.84
N LEU A 207 -6.07 5.17 34.70
CA LEU A 207 -6.17 3.78 34.30
C LEU A 207 -7.41 3.52 33.43
N THR A 208 -8.58 4.02 33.83
CA THR A 208 -9.83 3.85 33.06
C THR A 208 -9.76 4.53 31.70
N SER A 209 -9.12 5.70 31.62
CA SER A 209 -8.89 6.38 30.35
C SER A 209 -7.87 5.67 29.45
N LEU A 210 -6.80 5.12 30.03
CA LEU A 210 -5.82 4.32 29.29
C LEU A 210 -6.48 3.10 28.66
N VAL A 211 -7.28 2.36 29.45
CA VAL A 211 -8.06 1.21 28.95
C VAL A 211 -9.02 1.65 27.85
N SER A 212 -9.75 2.74 28.05
CA SER A 212 -10.70 3.27 27.05
C SER A 212 -9.99 3.67 25.74
N SER A 213 -8.80 4.27 25.84
CA SER A 213 -7.97 4.66 24.69
C SER A 213 -7.48 3.44 23.90
N VAL A 214 -7.05 2.37 24.59
CA VAL A 214 -6.64 1.10 23.95
C VAL A 214 -7.82 0.45 23.22
N VAL A 215 -8.99 0.39 23.85
CA VAL A 215 -10.20 -0.16 23.24
C VAL A 215 -10.60 0.63 22.00
N LEU A 216 -10.64 1.97 22.08
CA LEU A 216 -10.99 2.82 20.95
C LEU A 216 -9.97 2.67 19.80
N PHE A 217 -8.68 2.60 20.11
CA PHE A 217 -7.65 2.37 19.11
C PHE A 217 -7.81 1.01 18.43
N ALA A 218 -8.09 -0.06 19.18
CA ALA A 218 -8.36 -1.38 18.63
C ALA A 218 -9.58 -1.38 17.70
N LEU A 219 -10.66 -0.69 18.08
CA LEU A 219 -11.84 -0.52 17.24
C LEU A 219 -11.51 0.25 15.95
N LEU A 220 -10.78 1.36 16.05
CA LEU A 220 -10.38 2.16 14.90
C LEU A 220 -9.51 1.33 13.93
N GLN A 221 -8.55 0.56 14.46
CA GLN A 221 -7.72 -0.35 13.66
C GLN A 221 -8.56 -1.45 12.99
N MET A 222 -9.53 -2.02 13.70
CA MET A 222 -10.47 -3.00 13.13
C MET A 222 -11.27 -2.38 11.97
N PHE A 223 -11.79 -1.16 12.13
CA PHE A 223 -12.50 -0.44 11.07
C PHE A 223 -11.62 -0.15 9.86
N ILE A 224 -10.38 0.33 10.07
CA ILE A 224 -9.42 0.59 8.98
C ILE A 224 -9.13 -0.70 8.21
N ARG A 225 -8.81 -1.81 8.90
CA ARG A 225 -8.56 -3.09 8.25
C ARG A 225 -9.77 -3.60 7.46
N ARG A 226 -10.97 -3.42 8.00
CA ARG A 226 -12.21 -3.81 7.31
C ARG A 226 -12.45 -2.95 6.06
N ALA A 227 -12.22 -1.64 6.15
CA ALA A 227 -12.31 -0.74 5.00
C ALA A 227 -11.25 -1.05 3.94
N GLU A 228 -10.02 -1.37 4.34
CA GLU A 228 -8.94 -1.83 3.44
C GLU A 228 -9.38 -3.06 2.63
N ARG A 229 -9.97 -4.08 3.28
CA ARG A 229 -10.46 -5.29 2.58
C ARG A 229 -11.54 -4.97 1.57
N ILE A 230 -12.58 -4.22 1.98
CA ILE A 230 -13.70 -3.86 1.12
C ILE A 230 -13.19 -3.04 -0.08
N PHE A 231 -12.28 -2.10 0.15
CA PHE A 231 -11.72 -1.29 -0.93
C PHE A 231 -10.88 -2.12 -1.89
N ALA A 232 -10.07 -3.06 -1.39
CA ALA A 232 -9.28 -3.96 -2.22
C ALA A 232 -10.18 -4.82 -3.13
N GLU A 233 -11.28 -5.36 -2.59
CA GLU A 233 -12.29 -6.09 -3.37
C GLU A 233 -12.90 -5.22 -4.47
N ARG A 234 -13.31 -3.98 -4.15
CA ARG A 234 -13.87 -3.04 -5.13
C ARG A 234 -12.88 -2.65 -6.23
N VAL A 235 -11.61 -2.45 -5.89
CA VAL A 235 -10.57 -2.14 -6.87
C VAL A 235 -10.33 -3.33 -7.80
N GLN A 236 -10.30 -4.55 -7.27
CA GLN A 236 -10.16 -5.77 -8.08
C GLN A 236 -11.37 -5.98 -9.00
N GLU A 237 -12.58 -5.80 -8.49
CA GLU A 237 -13.84 -5.89 -9.25
C GLU A 237 -13.83 -4.88 -10.41
N LYS A 238 -13.46 -3.62 -10.14
CA LYS A 238 -13.32 -2.59 -11.17
C LYS A 238 -12.31 -2.98 -12.24
N GLN A 239 -11.12 -3.42 -11.85
CA GLN A 239 -10.09 -3.85 -12.80
C GLN A 239 -10.53 -5.04 -13.65
N ARG A 240 -11.30 -5.98 -13.09
CA ARG A 240 -11.86 -7.10 -13.83
C ARG A 240 -12.82 -6.62 -14.92
N LEU A 241 -13.74 -5.73 -14.57
CA LEU A 241 -14.69 -5.14 -15.52
C LEU A 241 -13.98 -4.34 -16.62
N GLU A 242 -12.94 -3.58 -16.31
CA GLU A 242 -12.13 -2.87 -17.31
C GLU A 242 -11.44 -3.84 -18.29
N ARG A 243 -10.92 -4.98 -17.82
CA ARG A 243 -10.34 -6.01 -18.70
C ARG A 243 -11.39 -6.67 -19.59
N GLU A 244 -12.56 -6.99 -19.03
CA GLU A 244 -13.68 -7.55 -19.80
C GLU A 244 -14.11 -6.55 -20.89
N LEU A 245 -14.24 -5.27 -20.57
CA LEU A 245 -14.50 -4.21 -21.55
C LEU A 245 -13.43 -4.14 -22.65
N HIS A 246 -12.15 -4.16 -22.26
CA HIS A 246 -11.05 -4.11 -23.22
C HIS A 246 -11.03 -5.35 -24.13
N GLN A 247 -11.38 -6.53 -23.61
CA GLN A 247 -11.58 -7.73 -24.43
C GLN A 247 -12.75 -7.58 -25.40
N HIS A 248 -13.89 -7.06 -24.95
CA HIS A 248 -15.04 -6.80 -25.81
C HIS A 248 -14.72 -5.80 -26.93
N GLU A 249 -13.96 -4.75 -26.64
CA GLU A 249 -13.50 -3.77 -27.62
C GLU A 249 -12.52 -4.39 -28.63
N LYS A 250 -11.62 -5.26 -28.17
CA LYS A 250 -10.70 -6.00 -29.03
C LYS A 250 -11.43 -7.00 -29.93
N LEU A 251 -12.44 -7.69 -29.42
CA LEU A 251 -13.33 -8.56 -30.21
C LEU A 251 -14.12 -7.77 -31.26
N ALA A 252 -14.61 -6.58 -30.92
CA ALA A 252 -15.26 -5.69 -31.88
C ALA A 252 -14.26 -5.21 -32.97
N SER A 253 -13.02 -4.92 -32.61
CA SER A 253 -11.95 -4.55 -33.56
C SER A 253 -11.57 -5.70 -34.51
N MET A 254 -11.60 -6.96 -34.02
CA MET A 254 -11.39 -8.17 -34.83
C MET A 254 -12.49 -8.38 -35.88
N GLY A 255 -13.65 -7.72 -35.75
CA GLY A 255 -14.71 -7.77 -36.77
C GLY A 255 -14.26 -7.32 -38.17
N ARG A 256 -13.34 -6.34 -38.26
CA ARG A 256 -12.75 -5.90 -39.54
C ARG A 256 -11.82 -6.96 -40.15
N VAL A 257 -11.08 -7.68 -39.31
CA VAL A 257 -10.16 -8.77 -39.69
C VAL A 257 -10.94 -9.98 -40.19
N ILE A 258 -12.01 -10.38 -39.50
CA ILE A 258 -12.87 -11.50 -39.88
C ILE A 258 -13.50 -11.27 -41.27
N ALA A 259 -13.91 -10.04 -41.58
CA ALA A 259 -14.44 -9.69 -42.89
C ALA A 259 -13.41 -9.86 -44.03
N SER A 260 -12.15 -9.48 -43.78
CA SER A 260 -11.06 -9.66 -44.76
C SER A 260 -10.76 -11.15 -45.01
N ILE A 261 -10.69 -11.95 -43.95
CA ILE A 261 -10.45 -13.40 -44.03
C ILE A 261 -11.58 -14.11 -44.79
N ALA A 262 -12.83 -13.71 -44.55
CA ALA A 262 -13.97 -14.25 -45.28
C ALA A 262 -13.82 -14.01 -46.79
N HIS A 263 -13.27 -12.85 -47.19
CA HIS A 263 -12.95 -12.56 -48.59
C HIS A 263 -11.78 -13.42 -49.10
N GLU A 264 -10.71 -13.57 -48.33
CA GLU A 264 -9.53 -14.35 -48.73
C GLU A 264 -9.76 -15.86 -48.79
N ILE A 265 -10.70 -16.41 -48.02
CA ILE A 265 -11.13 -17.81 -48.09
C ILE A 265 -12.10 -18.04 -49.27
N ARG A 266 -12.97 -17.05 -49.55
CA ARG A 266 -13.97 -17.16 -50.62
C ARG A 266 -13.33 -17.24 -52.00
N ASN A 267 -12.20 -16.58 -52.22
CA ASN A 267 -11.48 -16.60 -53.49
C ASN A 267 -10.94 -18.02 -53.86
N PRO A 268 -10.17 -18.71 -52.98
CA PRO A 268 -9.76 -20.09 -53.17
C PRO A 268 -10.90 -21.04 -53.47
N LEU A 269 -11.94 -20.96 -52.64
CA LEU A 269 -13.12 -21.81 -52.77
C LEU A 269 -13.84 -21.58 -54.10
N GLY A 270 -13.88 -20.34 -54.58
CA GLY A 270 -14.43 -20.01 -55.89
C GLY A 270 -13.66 -20.65 -57.05
N ILE A 271 -12.33 -20.60 -57.00
CA ILE A 271 -11.45 -21.20 -58.01
C ILE A 271 -11.52 -22.72 -57.98
N ILE A 272 -11.45 -23.33 -56.79
CA ILE A 272 -11.59 -24.78 -56.60
C ILE A 272 -12.94 -25.25 -57.14
N ARG A 273 -14.01 -24.54 -56.79
CA ARG A 273 -15.37 -24.87 -57.25
C ARG A 273 -15.50 -24.74 -58.76
N SER A 274 -15.04 -23.63 -59.36
CA SER A 274 -15.10 -23.43 -60.80
C SER A 274 -14.27 -24.47 -61.57
N SER A 275 -13.07 -24.77 -61.07
CA SER A 275 -12.18 -25.81 -61.57
C SER A 275 -12.81 -27.20 -61.50
N ALA A 276 -13.42 -27.55 -60.36
CA ALA A 276 -14.15 -28.81 -60.18
C ALA A 276 -15.40 -28.89 -61.07
N GLU A 277 -16.15 -27.80 -61.23
CA GLU A 277 -17.30 -27.71 -62.14
C GLU A 277 -16.86 -27.94 -63.61
N LEU A 278 -15.72 -27.39 -64.02
CA LEU A 278 -15.14 -27.62 -65.36
C LEU A 278 -14.73 -29.08 -65.57
N LEU A 279 -14.12 -29.73 -64.57
CA LEU A 279 -13.80 -31.16 -64.62
C LEU A 279 -15.06 -32.03 -64.67
N LEU A 280 -16.06 -31.75 -63.84
CA LEU A 280 -17.33 -32.49 -63.80
C LEU A 280 -18.11 -32.36 -65.11
N LYS A 281 -18.23 -31.15 -65.66
CA LYS A 281 -18.88 -30.90 -66.96
C LYS A 281 -18.17 -31.62 -68.10
N ARG A 282 -16.85 -31.77 -68.01
CA ARG A 282 -16.05 -32.50 -69.01
C ARG A 282 -16.16 -34.01 -68.84
N ALA A 283 -16.17 -34.52 -67.62
CA ALA A 283 -16.42 -35.95 -67.35
C ALA A 283 -17.82 -36.35 -67.82
N ALA A 284 -18.83 -35.49 -67.60
CA ALA A 284 -20.19 -35.69 -68.10
C ALA A 284 -20.28 -35.63 -69.63
N ASN A 285 -19.56 -34.71 -70.29
CA ASN A 285 -19.54 -34.59 -71.75
C ASN A 285 -18.61 -35.61 -72.45
N GLY A 286 -17.61 -36.16 -71.74
CA GLY A 286 -16.69 -37.18 -72.23
C GLY A 286 -17.20 -38.62 -72.06
N GLY A 287 -18.21 -38.83 -71.21
CA GLY A 287 -18.92 -40.12 -71.05
C GLY A 287 -20.07 -40.35 -72.04
N GLY A 288 -20.39 -39.38 -72.88
CA GLY A 288 -21.49 -39.43 -73.85
C GLY A 288 -21.10 -39.99 -75.22
N SER A 289 -20.48 -41.16 -75.28
CA SER A 289 -20.39 -41.93 -76.53
C SER A 289 -20.70 -43.39 -76.25
N GLY A 290 -21.99 -43.76 -76.41
CA GLY A 290 -22.42 -45.14 -76.35
C GLY A 290 -23.86 -45.34 -75.92
N GLY A 291 -24.80 -45.32 -76.89
CA GLY A 291 -25.98 -46.18 -76.85
C GLY A 291 -27.37 -45.52 -76.73
N GLY A 292 -28.15 -45.59 -77.81
CA GLY A 292 -29.53 -46.08 -77.71
C GLY A 292 -30.69 -45.13 -78.05
N GLY A 293 -31.10 -45.10 -79.33
CA GLY A 293 -32.47 -45.51 -79.68
C GLY A 293 -33.54 -44.47 -80.08
N SER A 294 -33.88 -44.49 -81.38
CA SER A 294 -35.19 -44.18 -82.02
C SER A 294 -35.70 -42.72 -82.02
N ASN A 295 -36.34 -42.14 -83.06
CA ASN A 295 -36.89 -42.67 -84.31
C ASN A 295 -37.19 -41.52 -85.32
N GLY A 296 -36.90 -41.76 -86.61
CA GLY A 296 -37.57 -41.21 -87.83
C GLY A 296 -37.36 -39.71 -88.17
N SER A 297 -37.24 -39.26 -89.41
CA SER A 297 -37.25 -39.86 -90.75
C SER A 297 -36.85 -38.76 -91.75
N GLY A 298 -36.09 -39.12 -92.80
CA GLY A 298 -36.17 -38.45 -94.10
C GLY A 298 -34.90 -37.77 -94.61
N GLY A 299 -34.33 -38.31 -95.71
CA GLY A 299 -33.58 -37.51 -96.68
C GLY A 299 -32.19 -38.01 -97.05
N ILE A 300 -32.15 -38.80 -98.11
CA ILE A 300 -31.01 -39.42 -98.79
C ILE A 300 -30.03 -38.42 -99.47
N SER A 301 -28.78 -38.87 -99.65
CA SER A 301 -27.69 -38.46 -100.57
C SER A 301 -26.75 -37.32 -100.10
N GLY A 302 -25.42 -37.45 -100.07
CA GLY A 302 -24.49 -38.50 -100.51
C GLY A 302 -23.09 -37.90 -100.74
N SER A 303 -22.04 -38.67 -100.41
CA SER A 303 -20.61 -38.55 -100.83
C SER A 303 -19.78 -37.37 -100.28
N ASN A 304 -18.47 -37.43 -100.05
CA ASN A 304 -17.48 -38.45 -99.64
C ASN A 304 -16.18 -37.65 -99.42
N GLY A 305 -15.36 -37.91 -98.38
CA GLY A 305 -14.06 -37.24 -98.25
C GLY A 305 -13.40 -37.30 -96.88
N SER A 306 -12.65 -38.39 -96.65
CA SER A 306 -11.54 -38.63 -95.70
C SER A 306 -10.86 -37.39 -95.11
N GLY A 307 -10.46 -37.30 -93.85
CA GLY A 307 -9.95 -38.34 -92.96
C GLY A 307 -8.52 -37.97 -92.52
N GLY A 308 -8.30 -37.75 -91.22
CA GLY A 308 -6.95 -37.73 -90.62
C GLY A 308 -6.54 -36.49 -89.84
N SER A 309 -7.05 -36.33 -88.61
CA SER A 309 -6.31 -35.72 -87.48
C SER A 309 -7.11 -35.93 -86.18
N ASN A 310 -7.05 -37.14 -85.61
CA ASN A 310 -7.71 -37.45 -84.33
C ASN A 310 -6.71 -37.86 -83.22
N GLY A 311 -5.41 -37.61 -83.42
CA GLY A 311 -4.37 -37.90 -82.43
C GLY A 311 -4.11 -36.79 -81.39
N ASN A 312 -4.66 -35.58 -81.60
CA ASN A 312 -4.30 -34.40 -80.79
C ASN A 312 -5.35 -33.99 -79.73
N ARG A 313 -6.52 -34.66 -79.69
CA ARG A 313 -7.63 -34.31 -78.79
C ARG A 313 -7.56 -35.00 -77.42
N ALA A 314 -6.99 -36.20 -77.34
CA ALA A 314 -6.84 -36.94 -76.09
C ALA A 314 -5.71 -36.38 -75.22
N SER A 315 -4.54 -36.08 -75.80
CA SER A 315 -3.40 -35.48 -75.08
C SER A 315 -3.70 -34.09 -74.51
N ASN A 316 -4.44 -33.27 -75.27
CA ASN A 316 -4.82 -31.92 -74.84
C ASN A 316 -5.93 -31.95 -73.76
N GLY A 317 -6.75 -33.01 -73.74
CA GLY A 317 -7.75 -33.21 -72.71
C GLY A 317 -7.16 -33.61 -71.37
N ASP A 318 -6.21 -34.54 -71.37
CA ASP A 318 -5.51 -34.97 -70.17
C ASP A 318 -4.57 -33.88 -69.63
N ALA A 319 -3.88 -33.15 -70.51
CA ALA A 319 -3.05 -32.00 -70.10
C ALA A 319 -3.90 -30.88 -69.45
N MET A 320 -5.10 -30.63 -69.97
CA MET A 320 -5.99 -29.63 -69.37
C MET A 320 -6.62 -30.13 -68.07
N SER A 321 -7.04 -31.40 -67.98
CA SER A 321 -7.52 -31.97 -66.73
C SER A 321 -6.45 -31.98 -65.65
N ARG A 322 -5.19 -32.26 -66.02
CA ARG A 322 -4.04 -32.17 -65.13
C ARG A 322 -3.81 -30.75 -64.62
N ARG A 323 -3.88 -29.74 -65.50
CA ARG A 323 -3.82 -28.32 -65.11
C ARG A 323 -4.93 -27.90 -64.15
N ILE A 324 -6.14 -28.43 -64.35
CA ILE A 324 -7.27 -28.12 -63.45
C ILE A 324 -7.09 -28.81 -62.09
N LEU A 325 -6.57 -30.05 -62.05
CA LEU A 325 -6.23 -30.73 -60.80
C LEU A 325 -5.07 -30.04 -60.07
N GLU A 326 -4.05 -29.58 -60.79
CA GLU A 326 -2.95 -28.76 -60.26
C GLU A 326 -3.50 -27.45 -59.66
N ALA A 327 -4.39 -26.74 -60.37
CA ALA A 327 -5.04 -25.54 -59.84
C ALA A 327 -5.86 -25.79 -58.56
N ILE A 328 -6.60 -26.91 -58.48
CA ILE A 328 -7.33 -27.29 -57.26
C ILE A 328 -6.37 -27.59 -56.11
N TYR A 329 -5.29 -28.32 -56.39
CA TYR A 329 -4.28 -28.68 -55.39
C TYR A 329 -3.56 -27.44 -54.84
N ASP A 330 -3.11 -26.56 -55.72
CA ASP A 330 -2.41 -25.32 -55.36
C ASP A 330 -3.32 -24.40 -54.53
N GLU A 331 -4.59 -24.28 -54.91
CA GLU A 331 -5.53 -23.43 -54.20
C GLU A 331 -5.99 -24.04 -52.86
N SER A 332 -6.02 -25.37 -52.75
CA SER A 332 -6.22 -26.08 -51.48
C SER A 332 -5.04 -25.87 -50.53
N MET A 333 -3.81 -25.93 -51.04
CA MET A 333 -2.60 -25.63 -50.28
C MET A 333 -2.61 -24.18 -49.79
N ARG A 334 -2.99 -23.24 -50.65
CA ARG A 334 -3.14 -21.82 -50.31
C ARG A 334 -4.18 -21.59 -49.22
N LEU A 335 -5.35 -22.20 -49.33
CA LEU A 335 -6.39 -22.12 -48.30
C LEU A 335 -5.90 -22.67 -46.95
N SER A 336 -5.19 -23.81 -46.96
CA SER A 336 -4.64 -24.40 -45.74
C SER A 336 -3.62 -23.46 -45.07
N GLN A 337 -2.77 -22.80 -45.87
CA GLN A 337 -1.82 -21.81 -45.36
C GLN A 337 -2.52 -20.59 -44.75
N THR A 338 -3.50 -19.99 -45.45
CA THR A 338 -4.25 -18.83 -44.94
C THR A 338 -4.97 -19.15 -43.62
N VAL A 339 -5.56 -20.35 -43.50
CA VAL A 339 -6.23 -20.78 -42.27
C VAL A 339 -5.24 -20.96 -41.12
N ASN A 340 -4.08 -21.59 -41.37
CA ASN A 340 -3.04 -21.77 -40.35
C ASN A 340 -2.46 -20.43 -39.89
N ASP A 341 -2.09 -19.55 -40.83
CA ASP A 341 -1.59 -18.20 -40.53
C ASP A 341 -2.60 -17.41 -39.68
N PHE A 342 -3.89 -17.52 -39.99
CA PHE A 342 -4.93 -16.88 -39.19
C PHE A 342 -5.07 -17.48 -37.79
N LEU A 343 -5.11 -18.81 -37.67
CA LEU A 343 -5.22 -19.49 -36.37
C LEU A 343 -4.05 -19.13 -35.45
N ASP A 344 -2.86 -18.96 -36.04
CA ASP A 344 -1.66 -18.56 -35.32
C ASP A 344 -1.67 -17.10 -34.91
N TYR A 345 -2.22 -16.21 -35.74
CA TYR A 345 -2.45 -14.82 -35.35
C TYR A 345 -3.53 -14.69 -34.25
N ALA A 346 -4.63 -15.44 -34.35
CA ALA A 346 -5.78 -15.36 -33.46
C ALA A 346 -5.52 -15.96 -32.07
N ARG A 347 -4.45 -16.76 -31.92
CA ARG A 347 -4.11 -17.45 -30.67
C ARG A 347 -2.73 -17.02 -30.14
N PRO A 348 -2.59 -15.80 -29.61
CA PRO A 348 -1.35 -15.39 -28.96
C PRO A 348 -1.10 -16.27 -27.73
N ARG A 349 -0.09 -17.13 -27.82
CA ARG A 349 0.43 -17.89 -26.67
C ARG A 349 1.30 -16.94 -25.85
N LYS A 350 1.20 -16.99 -24.52
CA LYS A 350 2.26 -16.38 -23.70
C LYS A 350 3.56 -17.11 -24.02
N PRO A 351 4.60 -16.43 -24.54
CA PRO A 351 5.87 -17.08 -24.83
C PRO A 351 6.45 -17.64 -23.52
N ARG A 352 7.14 -18.78 -23.62
CA ARG A 352 8.02 -19.22 -22.54
C ARG A 352 9.17 -18.22 -22.40
N GLU A 353 9.60 -17.97 -21.17
CA GLU A 353 10.73 -17.08 -20.90
C GLU A 353 12.00 -17.91 -20.69
N ASP A 354 12.38 -18.69 -21.71
CA ASP A 354 13.59 -19.51 -21.69
C ASP A 354 14.80 -18.69 -22.14
N ALA A 355 16.01 -19.06 -21.70
CA ALA A 355 17.23 -18.50 -22.27
C ALA A 355 17.49 -19.14 -23.63
N VAL A 356 17.46 -18.34 -24.70
CA VAL A 356 17.59 -18.80 -26.09
C VAL A 356 18.84 -18.22 -26.72
N GLU A 357 19.71 -19.11 -27.20
CA GLU A 357 20.84 -18.73 -28.04
C GLU A 357 20.35 -18.48 -29.47
N VAL A 358 20.40 -17.21 -29.91
CA VAL A 358 19.91 -16.76 -31.22
C VAL A 358 20.63 -17.48 -32.36
N GLY A 359 21.93 -17.74 -32.20
CA GLY A 359 22.74 -18.43 -33.20
C GLY A 359 22.16 -19.79 -33.58
N LEU A 360 21.79 -20.61 -32.59
CA LEU A 360 21.21 -21.94 -32.81
C LEU A 360 19.85 -21.90 -33.50
N VAL A 361 19.05 -20.86 -33.23
CA VAL A 361 17.77 -20.68 -33.90
C VAL A 361 17.98 -20.35 -35.38
N LEU A 362 18.95 -19.48 -35.69
CA LEU A 362 19.32 -19.17 -37.08
C LEU A 362 19.86 -20.40 -37.81
N ASP A 363 20.69 -21.22 -37.17
CA ASP A 363 21.16 -22.50 -37.74
C ASP A 363 20.01 -23.43 -38.11
N GLN A 364 19.03 -23.55 -37.22
CA GLN A 364 17.83 -24.34 -37.46
C GLN A 364 17.05 -23.80 -38.67
N VAL A 365 16.85 -22.47 -38.76
CA VAL A 365 16.14 -21.85 -39.89
C VAL A 365 16.86 -22.12 -41.23
N LEU A 366 18.19 -22.00 -41.27
CA LEU A 366 18.97 -22.26 -42.48
C LEU A 366 18.89 -23.72 -42.92
N THR A 367 18.98 -24.66 -41.99
CA THR A 367 18.89 -26.09 -42.27
C THR A 367 17.58 -26.44 -42.99
N PHE A 368 16.47 -25.82 -42.59
CA PHE A 368 15.17 -26.05 -43.23
C PHE A 368 15.00 -25.32 -44.57
N LEU A 369 15.66 -24.17 -44.75
CA LEU A 369 15.55 -23.36 -45.97
C LEU A 369 16.53 -23.76 -47.08
N GLU A 370 17.57 -24.53 -46.77
CA GLU A 370 18.61 -24.96 -47.71
C GLU A 370 18.06 -25.48 -49.05
N PRO A 371 17.05 -26.38 -49.11
CA PRO A 371 16.53 -26.88 -50.38
C PRO A 371 15.81 -25.82 -51.23
N GLU A 372 15.29 -24.76 -50.61
CA GLU A 372 14.64 -23.65 -51.32
C GLU A 372 15.66 -22.61 -51.78
N LEU A 373 16.69 -22.36 -50.98
CA LEU A 373 17.82 -21.49 -51.32
C LEU A 373 18.58 -22.01 -52.54
N GLU A 374 18.91 -23.30 -52.57
CA GLU A 374 19.58 -23.94 -53.71
C GLU A 374 18.74 -23.87 -54.98
N ARG A 375 17.44 -24.18 -54.86
CA ARG A 375 16.51 -24.18 -56.00
C ARG A 375 16.40 -22.80 -56.66
N ARG A 376 16.49 -21.72 -55.89
CA ARG A 376 16.41 -20.34 -56.36
C ARG A 376 17.76 -19.69 -56.62
N GLY A 377 18.88 -20.35 -56.30
CA GLY A 377 20.22 -19.81 -56.47
C GLY A 377 20.55 -18.65 -55.52
N VAL A 378 20.03 -18.68 -54.29
CA VAL A 378 20.25 -17.65 -53.28
C VAL A 378 21.45 -18.01 -52.40
N THR A 379 22.39 -17.08 -52.28
CA THR A 379 23.56 -17.22 -51.41
C THR A 379 23.30 -16.62 -50.02
N ILE A 380 23.84 -17.25 -48.98
CA ILE A 380 23.71 -16.76 -47.60
C ILE A 380 25.09 -16.30 -47.09
N ALA A 381 25.14 -15.07 -46.60
CA ALA A 381 26.27 -14.55 -45.83
C ALA A 381 25.85 -14.39 -44.37
N ARG A 382 26.61 -14.94 -43.43
CA ARG A 382 26.32 -14.85 -42.00
C ARG A 382 27.48 -14.22 -41.26
N ASP A 383 27.17 -13.17 -40.52
CA ASP A 383 28.08 -12.45 -39.64
C ASP A 383 27.39 -12.25 -38.27
N THR A 384 27.37 -13.30 -37.47
CA THR A 384 26.69 -13.35 -36.17
C THR A 384 27.73 -13.48 -35.08
N ALA A 385 27.74 -12.56 -34.12
CA ALA A 385 28.60 -12.67 -32.95
C ALA A 385 28.33 -13.98 -32.19
N ALA A 386 29.39 -14.60 -31.65
CA ALA A 386 29.27 -15.75 -30.79
C ALA A 386 28.53 -15.38 -29.48
N ASP A 387 27.81 -16.33 -28.88
CA ASP A 387 27.13 -16.17 -27.59
C ASP A 387 26.07 -15.04 -27.54
N LEU A 388 25.17 -14.97 -28.52
CA LEU A 388 24.02 -14.06 -28.50
C LEU A 388 22.81 -14.69 -27.84
N TRP A 389 22.45 -14.21 -26.64
CA TRP A 389 21.38 -14.77 -25.81
C TRP A 389 20.24 -13.78 -25.57
N THR A 390 19.01 -14.26 -25.70
CA THR A 390 17.77 -13.52 -25.44
C THR A 390 16.83 -14.32 -24.54
N THR A 391 15.94 -13.66 -23.81
CA THR A 391 14.80 -14.33 -23.16
C THR A 391 13.72 -14.59 -24.19
N GLY A 392 13.18 -15.81 -24.28
CA GLY A 392 12.07 -16.09 -25.16
C GLY A 392 11.71 -17.56 -25.41
N ASP A 393 10.73 -17.76 -26.27
CA ASP A 393 10.29 -19.07 -26.73
C ASP A 393 11.02 -19.41 -28.03
N LYS A 394 11.87 -20.44 -27.98
CA LYS A 394 12.66 -20.90 -29.14
C LYS A 394 11.79 -21.16 -30.37
N ASP A 395 10.62 -21.76 -30.21
CA ASP A 395 9.77 -22.17 -31.33
C ASP A 395 9.11 -20.96 -32.00
N LEU A 396 8.74 -19.94 -31.21
CA LEU A 396 8.19 -18.69 -31.73
C LEU A 396 9.28 -17.85 -32.41
N LEU A 397 10.48 -17.77 -31.83
CA LEU A 397 11.60 -17.06 -32.45
C LEU A 397 12.06 -17.73 -33.75
N TYR A 398 12.12 -19.07 -33.79
CA TYR A 398 12.35 -19.84 -35.02
C TYR A 398 11.35 -19.44 -36.10
N ARG A 399 10.06 -19.40 -35.75
CA ARG A 399 9.00 -19.02 -36.68
C ARG A 399 9.14 -17.59 -37.19
N ALA A 400 9.47 -16.64 -36.31
CA ALA A 400 9.68 -15.25 -36.70
C ALA A 400 10.83 -15.12 -37.70
N PHE A 401 11.98 -15.70 -37.40
CA PHE A 401 13.15 -15.67 -38.29
C PHE A 401 12.91 -16.42 -39.60
N TYR A 402 12.24 -17.58 -39.55
CA TYR A 402 11.84 -18.31 -40.75
C TYR A 402 10.94 -17.47 -41.66
N ASN A 403 9.93 -16.79 -41.12
CA ASN A 403 9.04 -15.93 -41.91
C ASN A 403 9.79 -14.73 -42.53
N ILE A 404 10.74 -14.13 -41.81
CA ILE A 404 11.59 -13.06 -42.37
C ILE A 404 12.42 -13.61 -43.54
N MET A 405 13.07 -14.75 -43.35
CA MET A 405 13.93 -15.37 -44.36
C MET A 405 13.15 -15.78 -45.61
N VAL A 406 12.00 -16.44 -45.45
CA VAL A 406 11.10 -16.79 -46.57
C VAL A 406 10.65 -15.54 -47.32
N ASN A 407 10.29 -14.47 -46.60
CA ASN A 407 9.89 -13.21 -47.24
C ASN A 407 11.02 -12.61 -48.09
N GLY A 408 12.26 -12.65 -47.59
CA GLY A 408 13.45 -12.20 -48.31
C GLY A 408 13.70 -13.04 -49.57
N VAL A 409 13.69 -14.37 -49.45
CA VAL A 409 13.86 -15.31 -50.58
C VAL A 409 12.80 -15.09 -51.66
N GLN A 410 11.55 -14.91 -51.27
CA GLN A 410 10.44 -14.69 -52.19
C GLN A 410 10.41 -13.30 -52.82
N ALA A 411 11.11 -12.31 -52.23
CA ALA A 411 11.19 -10.97 -52.80
C ALA A 411 12.20 -10.87 -53.95
N MET A 412 13.07 -11.87 -54.10
CA MET A 412 14.06 -11.94 -55.16
C MET A 412 13.53 -12.73 -56.37
N ASP A 413 13.56 -12.11 -57.55
CA ASP A 413 13.18 -12.71 -58.83
C ASP A 413 14.40 -13.41 -59.51
N GLY A 414 15.01 -14.37 -58.81
CA GLY A 414 16.15 -15.15 -59.32
C GLY A 414 17.32 -15.26 -58.33
N PRO A 415 18.56 -15.48 -58.82
CA PRO A 415 19.73 -15.61 -57.94
C PRO A 415 20.00 -14.30 -57.21
N GLY A 416 20.35 -14.41 -55.94
CA GLY A 416 20.52 -13.26 -55.05
C GLY A 416 21.29 -13.60 -53.78
N GLY A 417 21.26 -12.70 -52.81
CA GLY A 417 21.97 -12.85 -51.55
C GLY A 417 21.14 -12.40 -50.35
N ILE A 418 21.21 -13.16 -49.25
CA ILE A 418 20.72 -12.71 -47.94
C ILE A 418 21.91 -12.65 -46.98
N THR A 419 22.07 -11.49 -46.33
CA THR A 419 23.07 -11.28 -45.28
C THR A 419 22.36 -11.23 -43.93
N MET A 420 22.79 -12.05 -42.98
CA MET A 420 22.32 -12.03 -41.61
C MET A 420 23.42 -11.49 -40.69
N GLN A 421 23.11 -10.45 -39.93
CA GLN A 421 24.01 -9.93 -38.92
C GLN A 421 23.39 -10.05 -37.53
N GLY A 422 24.18 -10.46 -36.55
CA GLY A 422 23.75 -10.52 -35.15
C GLY A 422 24.79 -9.89 -34.26
N ARG A 423 24.38 -8.95 -33.41
CA ARG A 423 25.25 -8.24 -32.47
C ARG A 423 24.54 -7.95 -31.17
N ALA A 424 25.30 -8.00 -30.07
CA ALA A 424 24.85 -7.46 -28.80
C ALA A 424 25.10 -5.95 -28.81
N LEU A 425 24.14 -5.17 -28.33
CA LEU A 425 24.28 -3.73 -28.06
C LEU A 425 24.35 -3.57 -26.54
N PRO A 426 25.56 -3.58 -25.93
CA PRO A 426 25.72 -3.67 -24.48
C PRO A 426 25.18 -2.45 -23.73
N ASP A 427 25.25 -1.28 -24.36
CA ASP A 427 24.79 -0.01 -23.78
C ASP A 427 23.25 0.04 -23.61
N ASP A 428 22.53 -0.70 -24.46
CA ASP A 428 21.06 -0.72 -24.49
C ASP A 428 20.46 -2.00 -23.90
N GLY A 429 21.30 -2.99 -23.54
CA GLY A 429 20.83 -4.27 -22.99
C GLY A 429 20.00 -5.10 -23.97
N VAL A 430 20.25 -4.97 -25.27
CA VAL A 430 19.48 -5.66 -26.33
C VAL A 430 20.37 -6.47 -27.27
N VAL A 431 19.82 -7.56 -27.80
CA VAL A 431 20.37 -8.31 -28.93
C VAL A 431 19.69 -7.83 -30.20
N GLU A 432 20.47 -7.43 -31.19
CA GLU A 432 20.01 -7.02 -32.50
C GLU A 432 20.35 -8.07 -33.55
N VAL A 433 19.35 -8.49 -34.33
CA VAL A 433 19.49 -9.40 -35.46
C VAL A 433 18.91 -8.71 -36.70
N SER A 434 19.74 -8.50 -37.72
CA SER A 434 19.32 -7.90 -38.98
C SER A 434 19.41 -8.91 -40.13
N PHE A 435 18.42 -8.84 -41.02
CA PHE A 435 18.30 -9.66 -42.22
C PHE A 435 18.23 -8.71 -43.40
N ARG A 436 19.22 -8.77 -44.29
CA ARG A 436 19.30 -7.95 -45.50
C ARG A 436 19.18 -8.83 -46.72
N ASP A 437 18.15 -8.64 -47.55
CA ASP A 437 18.06 -9.27 -48.87
C ASP A 437 18.62 -8.37 -49.98
N SER A 438 18.81 -8.93 -51.17
CA SER A 438 19.19 -8.22 -52.39
C SER A 438 18.01 -8.01 -53.36
N GLY A 439 16.78 -7.99 -52.84
CA GLY A 439 15.56 -7.79 -53.61
C GLY A 439 15.28 -6.30 -53.91
N PRO A 440 14.06 -5.96 -54.35
CA PRO A 440 13.67 -4.58 -54.67
C PRO A 440 13.49 -3.69 -53.43
N GLY A 441 13.46 -4.27 -52.22
CA GLY A 441 13.17 -3.56 -50.98
C GLY A 441 11.69 -3.22 -50.79
N PHE A 442 11.40 -2.41 -49.77
CA PHE A 442 10.06 -1.92 -49.44
C PHE A 442 9.74 -0.62 -50.20
N ASP A 443 8.52 -0.50 -50.71
CA ASP A 443 8.07 0.77 -51.27
C ASP A 443 7.86 1.84 -50.16
N GLN A 444 8.37 3.05 -50.38
CA GLN A 444 8.40 4.12 -49.37
C GLN A 444 7.01 4.56 -48.93
N ASN A 445 6.00 4.48 -49.80
CA ASN A 445 4.63 4.90 -49.50
C ASN A 445 3.82 3.82 -48.76
N THR A 446 4.20 2.55 -48.90
CA THR A 446 3.46 1.41 -48.32
C THR A 446 4.17 0.77 -47.13
N ARG A 447 5.42 1.14 -46.84
CA ARG A 447 6.24 0.59 -45.74
C ARG A 447 5.55 0.61 -44.38
N ALA A 448 4.85 1.71 -44.03
CA ALA A 448 4.14 1.83 -42.75
C ALA A 448 2.97 0.84 -42.61
N LYS A 449 2.41 0.38 -43.74
CA LYS A 449 1.27 -0.55 -43.78
C LYS A 449 1.69 -2.01 -43.83
N LEU A 450 2.98 -2.32 -43.99
CA LEU A 450 3.48 -3.71 -44.04
C LEU A 450 3.31 -4.48 -42.72
N LEU A 451 3.05 -3.77 -41.61
CA LEU A 451 2.73 -4.36 -40.32
C LEU A 451 1.22 -4.49 -40.09
N ASP A 452 0.39 -3.93 -40.97
CA ASP A 452 -1.06 -4.09 -40.92
C ASP A 452 -1.42 -5.51 -41.38
N PRO A 453 -2.23 -6.26 -40.63
CA PRO A 453 -2.70 -7.58 -41.04
C PRO A 453 -3.37 -7.55 -42.43
N PHE A 454 -3.11 -8.57 -43.25
CA PHE A 454 -3.67 -8.77 -44.61
C PHE A 454 -3.18 -7.75 -45.65
N PHE A 455 -2.26 -6.86 -45.30
CA PHE A 455 -1.61 -6.01 -46.29
C PHE A 455 -0.52 -6.81 -47.02
N THR A 456 -0.68 -6.99 -48.33
CA THR A 456 0.27 -7.69 -49.20
C THR A 456 0.39 -6.99 -50.54
N THR A 457 1.60 -6.93 -51.09
CA THR A 457 1.87 -6.48 -52.45
C THR A 457 2.07 -7.65 -53.43
N LYS A 458 2.07 -8.89 -52.92
CA LYS A 458 2.25 -10.12 -53.71
C LYS A 458 0.91 -10.75 -54.06
N GLU A 459 0.73 -11.19 -55.31
CA GLU A 459 -0.51 -11.84 -55.79
C GLU A 459 -0.91 -13.07 -54.94
N ASN A 460 0.07 -13.82 -54.43
CA ASN A 460 -0.14 -15.04 -53.64
C ASN A 460 0.18 -14.89 -52.14
N GLY A 461 0.48 -13.69 -51.65
CA GLY A 461 0.83 -13.47 -50.24
C GLY A 461 -0.41 -13.40 -49.34
N THR A 462 -0.33 -13.95 -48.12
CA THR A 462 -1.41 -13.84 -47.12
C THR A 462 -1.41 -12.51 -46.36
N GLY A 463 -0.35 -11.71 -46.51
CA GLY A 463 -0.20 -10.44 -45.76
C GLY A 463 -0.10 -10.61 -44.24
N LEU A 464 0.08 -11.84 -43.74
CA LEU A 464 0.17 -12.14 -42.31
C LEU A 464 1.59 -12.40 -41.81
N GLY A 465 2.56 -12.62 -42.72
CA GLY A 465 3.94 -12.95 -42.36
C GLY A 465 4.62 -11.93 -41.44
N LEU A 466 4.73 -10.66 -41.87
CA LEU A 466 5.34 -9.59 -41.08
C LEU A 466 4.50 -9.20 -39.84
N PRO A 467 3.16 -9.15 -39.89
CA PRO A 467 2.34 -9.00 -38.68
C PRO A 467 2.54 -10.10 -37.63
N ILE A 468 2.72 -11.37 -38.05
CA ILE A 468 3.06 -12.48 -37.14
C ILE A 468 4.43 -12.25 -36.51
N VAL A 469 5.43 -11.85 -37.30
CA VAL A 469 6.77 -11.49 -36.80
C VAL A 469 6.68 -10.37 -35.77
N ASN A 470 5.95 -9.30 -36.06
CA ASN A 470 5.77 -8.16 -35.15
C ASN A 470 5.09 -8.58 -33.84
N SER A 471 4.04 -9.41 -33.91
CA SER A 471 3.35 -9.96 -32.74
C SER A 471 4.28 -10.81 -31.88
N ILE A 472 5.09 -11.68 -32.51
CA ILE A 472 6.08 -12.51 -31.80
C ILE A 472 7.12 -11.60 -31.12
N VAL A 473 7.74 -10.70 -31.85
CA VAL A 473 8.80 -9.82 -31.31
C VAL A 473 8.29 -8.94 -30.17
N THR A 474 7.12 -8.32 -30.33
CA THR A 474 6.52 -7.49 -29.28
C THR A 474 6.09 -8.30 -28.05
N SER A 475 5.59 -9.53 -28.23
CA SER A 475 5.28 -10.43 -27.10
C SER A 475 6.51 -10.85 -26.30
N HIS A 476 7.71 -10.75 -26.88
CA HIS A 476 9.01 -10.98 -26.24
C HIS A 476 9.63 -9.68 -25.68
N GLY A 477 8.88 -8.57 -25.65
CA GLY A 477 9.39 -7.27 -25.19
C GLY A 477 10.37 -6.61 -26.15
N GLY A 478 10.45 -7.08 -27.40
CA GLY A 478 11.33 -6.55 -28.43
C GLY A 478 10.67 -5.54 -29.37
N THR A 479 11.46 -5.05 -30.33
CA THR A 479 11.01 -4.14 -31.39
C THR A 479 11.43 -4.62 -32.78
N LEU A 480 10.54 -4.47 -33.76
CA LEU A 480 10.78 -4.77 -35.17
C LEU A 480 10.92 -3.47 -35.97
N GLN A 481 11.95 -3.37 -36.80
CA GLN A 481 12.21 -2.23 -37.68
C GLN A 481 12.38 -2.69 -39.12
N LEU A 482 11.79 -1.94 -40.07
CA LEU A 482 11.80 -2.23 -41.50
C LEU A 482 12.43 -1.05 -42.26
N ASP A 483 13.55 -1.29 -42.92
CA ASP A 483 14.30 -0.30 -43.70
C ASP A 483 14.71 -0.85 -45.05
N ASN A 484 15.25 0.00 -45.93
CA ASN A 484 15.86 -0.41 -47.19
C ASN A 484 17.36 -0.15 -47.14
N ALA A 485 18.14 -1.04 -47.76
CA ALA A 485 19.55 -0.82 -47.91
C ALA A 485 19.82 0.31 -48.94
N PRO A 486 20.88 1.12 -48.76
CA PRO A 486 21.25 2.19 -49.71
C PRO A 486 21.50 1.69 -51.13
N GLU A 487 21.85 0.41 -51.26
CA GLU A 487 22.31 -0.25 -52.49
C GLU A 487 21.19 -1.07 -53.15
N GLY A 488 19.96 -1.01 -52.62
CA GLY A 488 18.85 -1.90 -52.97
C GLY A 488 18.73 -3.10 -52.01
N GLY A 489 17.50 -3.57 -51.78
CA GLY A 489 17.18 -4.65 -50.84
C GLY A 489 16.47 -4.19 -49.58
N ALA A 490 15.68 -5.08 -48.97
CA ALA A 490 15.03 -4.82 -47.69
C ALA A 490 15.94 -5.22 -46.51
N ILE A 491 15.86 -4.45 -45.43
CA ILE A 491 16.52 -4.72 -44.15
C ILE A 491 15.44 -4.85 -43.09
N VAL A 492 15.35 -6.04 -42.50
CA VAL A 492 14.48 -6.33 -41.35
C VAL A 492 15.34 -6.47 -40.12
N THR A 493 15.14 -5.59 -39.13
CA THR A 493 15.92 -5.58 -37.88
C THR A 493 15.02 -5.95 -36.71
N VAL A 494 15.41 -6.98 -35.97
CA VAL A 494 14.74 -7.47 -34.77
C VAL A 494 15.62 -7.14 -33.57
N ARG A 495 15.07 -6.44 -32.58
CA ARG A 495 15.74 -6.17 -31.29
C ARG A 495 15.00 -6.89 -30.18
N LEU A 496 15.72 -7.65 -29.37
CA LEU A 496 15.16 -8.42 -28.25
C LEU A 496 15.96 -8.13 -26.96
N PRO A 497 15.36 -8.27 -25.77
CA PRO A 497 16.08 -8.12 -24.50
C PRO A 497 17.23 -9.11 -24.37
N ALA A 498 18.44 -8.62 -24.11
CA ALA A 498 19.62 -9.47 -23.94
C ALA A 498 19.62 -10.16 -22.57
N VAL A 499 20.16 -11.38 -22.52
CA VAL A 499 20.40 -12.11 -21.27
C VAL A 499 21.88 -12.48 -21.19
N GLN A 500 22.50 -12.33 -20.02
CA GLN A 500 23.85 -12.84 -19.82
C GLN A 500 23.82 -14.37 -19.69
N ASN A 501 24.73 -15.00 -20.43
CA ASN A 501 24.93 -16.45 -20.52
C ASN A 501 24.70 -17.13 -19.14
N GLY A 502 23.61 -17.91 -19.02
CA GLY A 502 23.33 -18.75 -17.84
C GLY A 502 22.56 -18.13 -16.66
N ARG A 503 21.93 -16.96 -16.76
CA ARG A 503 20.99 -16.47 -15.72
C ARG A 503 19.59 -16.23 -16.27
N THR A 504 18.65 -17.09 -15.88
CA THR A 504 17.22 -16.80 -15.93
C THR A 504 16.98 -15.47 -15.21
N PRO A 505 16.21 -14.52 -15.77
CA PRO A 505 15.88 -13.30 -15.04
C PRO A 505 15.10 -13.70 -13.79
N THR A 506 15.69 -13.49 -12.61
CA THR A 506 14.97 -13.61 -11.35
C THR A 506 13.84 -12.60 -11.35
N GLN A 507 12.59 -13.11 -11.39
CA GLN A 507 11.38 -12.30 -11.21
C GLN A 507 11.49 -11.44 -9.93
N PRO A 508 11.05 -10.17 -9.98
CA PRO A 508 11.02 -9.28 -8.81
C PRO A 508 9.99 -9.71 -7.76
#